data_AF-A0A9E6V6G2-F1
#
_entry.id   AF-A0A9E6V6G2-F1
#
_cell.length_a   1.000
_cell.length_b   1.000
_cell.length_c   1.000
_cell.angle_alpha   90.00
_cell.angle_beta   90.00
_cell.angle_gamma   90.00
#
_symmetry.space_group_name_H-M   'P 1'
#
loop_
_entity.id
_entity.type
_entity.pdbx_description
1 polymer ?
#
loop_
_entity_poly.entity_id
_entity_poly.type
_entity_poly.pdbx_seq_one_letter_code
_entity_poly.pdbx_strand_id
1 'polypeptide(L)'
;MKFSVSEFGRICRRVQRLGRDVGKLALFCALCAAPLADAQVSVVGQAGARDRDFGALISGGQSGVYVFAANTMTSASMVGTQSNGLSVVVGTCNANPSEDMCVARLNRDGWQLDSTFGNNGLTQYVLTGQDYPRTAVIDAADRIIAAGICNGTSLPACIVRFNANGTLDTTFGNSGRGGVSGMREIQKIRFDSDGRMVVAGECFQSAQSRPCVARLTAAGVLDSTFNAGAVLVLGFPNASYQAASDLTFDASGRILIAAYCNAQFNAVQYGRFCAIRVTSAGAIDSTFNGGVGRIYALQTATVNCSSSAISVQSSGKIIVAGVCDSGNGNVFAISRLNENGDFDTSFGQDAYAGLSFQWIGSALFANFTRLYVDEQDRILLGGYCQVGFCLARALPNGRADALFARQGVALYKPDVGFEIWQQSAEALHVVDRNRLYLAGSCGRSAIDRRACVTRHFVDTPPGERCSLDLDGDGEINAATDALLWARVHLGIRGAALTQNAVGARAQRTTPDAIMNHLGTHCSIR
;
A
#
# COMPACT_ATOMS: atom_id res chain seq x y z
N MET A 1 18.66 54.64 -14.35
CA MET A 1 18.37 55.30 -15.64
C MET A 1 16.85 55.47 -15.76
N LYS A 2 16.34 56.70 -15.92
CA LYS A 2 14.91 56.96 -16.14
C LYS A 2 14.67 57.05 -17.66
N PHE A 3 13.92 56.12 -18.23
CA PHE A 3 13.42 56.22 -19.60
C PHE A 3 12.06 56.89 -19.61
N SER A 4 11.79 57.73 -20.61
CA SER A 4 10.47 58.34 -20.77
C SER A 4 9.46 57.31 -21.30
N VAL A 5 8.18 57.44 -20.91
CA VAL A 5 7.07 56.57 -21.36
C VAL A 5 6.97 56.49 -22.90
N SER A 6 7.43 57.52 -23.60
CA SER A 6 7.44 57.59 -25.06
C SER A 6 8.50 56.70 -25.73
N GLU A 7 9.62 56.42 -25.04
CA GLU A 7 10.68 55.52 -25.52
C GLU A 7 10.31 54.06 -25.26
N PHE A 8 9.66 53.77 -24.14
CA PHE A 8 9.18 52.43 -23.81
C PHE A 8 8.11 51.93 -24.80
N GLY A 9 7.20 52.83 -25.21
CA GLY A 9 6.21 52.54 -26.25
C GLY A 9 6.79 52.30 -27.65
N ARG A 10 8.05 52.70 -27.90
CA ARG A 10 8.76 52.39 -29.16
C ARG A 10 9.41 51.01 -29.12
N ILE A 11 9.88 50.56 -27.96
CA ILE A 11 10.50 49.24 -27.75
C ILE A 11 9.44 48.13 -27.88
N CYS A 12 8.26 48.28 -27.26
CA CYS A 12 7.18 47.28 -27.35
C CYS A 12 6.68 47.06 -28.80
N ARG A 13 6.59 48.14 -29.60
CA ARG A 13 6.20 48.05 -31.02
C ARG A 13 7.26 47.38 -31.90
N ARG A 14 8.53 47.42 -31.50
CA ARG A 14 9.63 46.77 -32.22
C ARG A 14 9.68 45.26 -31.92
N VAL A 15 9.32 44.86 -30.69
CA VAL A 15 9.24 43.46 -30.25
C VAL A 15 8.03 42.74 -30.88
N GLN A 16 6.88 43.41 -31.03
CA GLN A 16 5.72 42.84 -31.72
C GLN A 16 5.94 42.50 -33.20
N ARG A 17 6.94 43.11 -33.86
CA ARG A 17 7.27 42.82 -35.27
C ARG A 17 8.24 41.64 -35.45
N LEU A 18 8.90 41.19 -34.37
CA LEU A 18 9.82 40.04 -34.39
C LEU A 18 9.06 38.81 -33.86
N GLY A 19 8.19 38.24 -34.69
CA GLY A 19 7.36 37.10 -34.31
C GLY A 19 8.19 35.84 -34.03
N ARG A 20 8.40 35.54 -32.74
CA ARG A 20 8.57 34.19 -32.16
C ARG A 20 8.41 34.28 -30.63
N ASP A 21 7.58 33.40 -30.07
CA ASP A 21 7.27 33.18 -28.65
C ASP A 21 6.56 34.30 -27.85
N VAL A 22 5.26 34.51 -28.13
CA VAL A 22 4.42 35.52 -27.48
C VAL A 22 3.74 35.03 -26.17
N GLY A 23 3.85 33.75 -25.82
CA GLY A 23 3.15 33.19 -24.65
C GLY A 23 3.63 33.69 -23.29
N LYS A 24 4.91 34.08 -23.15
CA LYS A 24 5.51 34.47 -21.86
C LYS A 24 5.68 35.99 -21.67
N LEU A 25 5.65 36.78 -22.75
CA LEU A 25 5.78 38.24 -22.68
C LEU A 25 4.44 38.98 -22.59
N ALA A 26 3.34 38.38 -23.03
CA ALA A 26 2.00 39.00 -22.97
C ALA A 26 1.54 39.29 -21.54
N LEU A 27 2.00 38.50 -20.56
CA LEU A 27 1.71 38.70 -19.14
C LEU A 27 2.33 40.00 -18.60
N PHE A 28 3.46 40.44 -19.18
CA PHE A 28 4.17 41.65 -18.76
C PHE A 28 3.52 42.94 -19.26
N CYS A 29 2.82 42.92 -20.39
CA CYS A 29 2.07 44.09 -20.89
C CYS A 29 0.74 44.31 -20.15
N ALA A 30 0.11 43.25 -19.64
CA ALA A 30 -1.18 43.35 -18.94
C ALA A 30 -1.05 43.95 -17.52
N LEU A 31 0.10 43.79 -16.87
CA LEU A 31 0.31 44.22 -15.46
C LEU A 31 0.74 45.68 -15.29
N CYS A 32 1.08 46.42 -16.35
CA CYS A 32 1.66 47.76 -16.23
C CYS A 32 0.80 48.90 -16.83
N ALA A 33 -0.45 48.64 -17.24
CA ALA A 33 -1.31 49.63 -17.89
C ALA A 33 -2.62 49.96 -17.15
N ALA A 34 -2.89 49.38 -15.98
CA ALA A 34 -4.11 49.69 -15.22
C ALA A 34 -3.83 50.72 -14.10
N PRO A 35 -4.60 51.81 -13.99
CA PRO A 35 -4.56 52.66 -12.80
C PRO A 35 -5.13 51.87 -11.61
N LEU A 36 -4.43 51.96 -10.47
CA LEU A 36 -4.77 51.30 -9.21
C LEU A 36 -6.12 51.80 -8.67
N ALA A 37 -7.20 51.08 -8.98
CA ALA A 37 -8.45 51.15 -8.26
C ALA A 37 -9.13 49.76 -8.31
N ASP A 38 -9.11 49.09 -7.16
CA ASP A 38 -10.04 48.02 -6.74
C ASP A 38 -10.31 46.85 -7.69
N ALA A 39 -9.25 46.27 -8.27
CA ALA A 39 -9.35 44.97 -8.94
C ALA A 39 -8.92 43.84 -7.99
N GLN A 40 -9.89 43.10 -7.45
CA GLN A 40 -9.70 41.74 -6.93
C GLN A 40 -9.18 40.86 -8.06
N VAL A 41 -7.86 40.68 -8.17
CA VAL A 41 -7.25 39.74 -9.11
C VAL A 41 -7.41 38.34 -8.54
N SER A 42 -8.43 37.62 -8.99
CA SER A 42 -8.48 36.17 -8.83
C SER A 42 -7.44 35.54 -9.77
N VAL A 43 -6.25 35.28 -9.24
CA VAL A 43 -5.32 34.37 -9.90
C VAL A 43 -5.90 32.97 -9.74
N VAL A 44 -6.66 32.53 -10.73
CA VAL A 44 -6.90 31.10 -10.92
C VAL A 44 -5.54 30.48 -11.17
N GLY A 45 -4.93 29.93 -10.13
CA GLY A 45 -3.72 29.14 -10.23
C GLY A 45 -3.97 28.06 -11.26
N GLN A 46 -3.31 28.15 -12.41
CA GLN A 46 -3.25 27.00 -13.30
C GLN A 46 -2.58 25.89 -12.53
N ALA A 47 -3.37 24.84 -12.25
CA ALA A 47 -2.91 23.58 -11.70
C ALA A 47 -1.58 23.19 -12.34
N GLY A 48 -0.50 23.25 -11.54
CA GLY A 48 0.81 22.77 -11.95
C GLY A 48 0.71 21.31 -12.33
N ALA A 49 1.22 20.99 -13.53
CA ALA A 49 1.33 19.64 -14.08
C ALA A 49 0.10 18.74 -13.87
N ARG A 50 -0.96 18.98 -14.65
CA ARG A 50 -1.87 17.87 -15.00
C ARG A 50 -1.03 16.79 -15.67
N ASP A 51 -0.85 15.68 -14.97
CA ASP A 51 -0.50 14.44 -15.63
C ASP A 51 -1.58 14.16 -16.67
N ARG A 52 -1.21 14.04 -17.94
CA ARG A 52 -2.15 13.80 -19.05
C ARG A 52 -2.80 12.40 -18.94
N ASP A 53 -2.40 11.60 -17.95
CA ASP A 53 -2.98 10.31 -17.59
C ASP A 53 -4.18 10.40 -16.61
N PHE A 54 -4.44 11.56 -16.01
CA PHE A 54 -5.74 11.82 -15.35
C PHE A 54 -6.77 12.22 -16.40
N GLY A 55 -7.22 11.23 -17.17
CA GLY A 55 -8.25 11.37 -18.21
C GLY A 55 -9.57 11.92 -17.67
N ALA A 56 -10.27 12.66 -18.51
CA ALA A 56 -11.57 13.23 -18.21
C ALA A 56 -12.61 12.15 -17.85
N LEU A 57 -13.48 12.52 -16.91
CA LEU A 57 -14.67 11.80 -16.44
C LEU A 57 -15.45 11.17 -17.60
N ILE A 58 -15.52 9.84 -17.62
CA ILE A 58 -16.60 9.12 -18.31
C ILE A 58 -17.56 8.62 -17.23
N SER A 59 -18.76 9.18 -17.23
CA SER A 59 -19.96 8.76 -16.47
C SER A 59 -19.71 7.92 -15.20
N GLY A 60 -19.46 8.60 -14.08
CA GLY A 60 -19.71 8.05 -12.73
C GLY A 60 -18.50 7.67 -11.86
N GLY A 61 -17.26 7.78 -12.34
CA GLY A 61 -16.05 7.57 -11.52
C GLY A 61 -15.22 8.83 -11.37
N GLN A 62 -14.92 9.27 -10.14
CA GLN A 62 -13.96 10.35 -9.90
C GLN A 62 -12.52 9.84 -9.97
N SER A 63 -11.62 10.69 -10.47
CA SER A 63 -10.15 10.57 -10.49
C SER A 63 -9.58 9.78 -9.29
N GLY A 64 -8.95 8.64 -9.55
CA GLY A 64 -8.29 7.75 -8.57
C GLY A 64 -8.98 6.43 -8.15
N VAL A 65 -10.30 6.24 -8.33
CA VAL A 65 -11.09 5.06 -7.91
C VAL A 65 -11.84 4.33 -9.04
N TYR A 66 -11.58 3.04 -9.22
CA TYR A 66 -12.41 2.13 -10.01
C TYR A 66 -13.36 1.34 -9.11
N VAL A 67 -14.65 1.30 -9.45
CA VAL A 67 -15.67 0.50 -8.76
C VAL A 67 -16.29 -0.46 -9.76
N PHE A 68 -16.29 -1.75 -9.44
CA PHE A 68 -16.93 -2.76 -10.27
C PHE A 68 -18.44 -2.51 -10.35
N ALA A 69 -19.05 -2.88 -11.48
CA ALA A 69 -20.50 -2.80 -11.60
C ALA A 69 -21.17 -3.76 -10.59
N ALA A 70 -22.42 -3.44 -10.21
CA ALA A 70 -23.19 -4.29 -9.31
C ALA A 70 -23.26 -5.73 -9.85
N ASN A 71 -23.18 -6.72 -8.96
CA ASN A 71 -23.16 -8.15 -9.29
C ASN A 71 -22.02 -8.62 -10.20
N THR A 72 -21.00 -7.79 -10.46
CA THR A 72 -19.82 -8.22 -11.23
C THR A 72 -18.78 -8.84 -10.30
N MET A 73 -18.26 -8.05 -9.36
CA MET A 73 -17.32 -8.51 -8.33
C MET A 73 -17.67 -7.79 -7.02
N THR A 74 -17.70 -8.49 -5.90
CA THR A 74 -18.21 -8.02 -4.60
C THR A 74 -17.09 -7.63 -3.64
N SER A 75 -15.93 -8.26 -3.75
CA SER A 75 -14.72 -7.98 -2.95
C SER A 75 -13.47 -8.11 -3.82
N ALA A 76 -12.35 -7.55 -3.36
CA ALA A 76 -11.06 -7.64 -4.05
C ALA A 76 -9.95 -7.98 -3.05
N SER A 77 -9.63 -9.26 -2.94
CA SER A 77 -8.64 -9.80 -1.98
C SER A 77 -7.20 -9.63 -2.43
N MET A 78 -6.97 -9.38 -3.72
CA MET A 78 -5.67 -9.06 -4.30
C MET A 78 -5.81 -8.07 -5.45
N VAL A 79 -4.85 -7.16 -5.54
CA VAL A 79 -4.54 -6.39 -6.75
C VAL A 79 -3.05 -6.55 -7.05
N GLY A 80 -2.70 -6.71 -8.31
CA GLY A 80 -1.32 -6.92 -8.77
C GLY A 80 -1.14 -6.39 -10.19
N THR A 81 0.10 -6.28 -10.65
CA THR A 81 0.42 -5.75 -11.99
C THR A 81 1.15 -6.82 -12.81
N GLN A 82 0.66 -7.10 -14.01
CA GLN A 82 1.36 -7.93 -15.00
C GLN A 82 2.54 -7.18 -15.62
N SER A 83 3.49 -7.89 -16.24
CA SER A 83 4.70 -7.31 -16.84
C SER A 83 4.43 -6.24 -17.91
N ASN A 84 3.28 -6.33 -18.58
CA ASN A 84 2.78 -5.36 -19.56
C ASN A 84 2.21 -4.07 -18.93
N GLY A 85 2.13 -3.99 -17.59
CA GLY A 85 1.61 -2.85 -16.83
C GLY A 85 0.10 -2.88 -16.61
N LEU A 86 -0.62 -3.94 -17.04
CA LEU A 86 -2.04 -4.09 -16.77
C LEU A 86 -2.26 -4.58 -15.33
N SER A 87 -3.32 -4.09 -14.69
CA SER A 87 -3.63 -4.45 -13.31
C SER A 87 -4.58 -5.65 -13.28
N VAL A 88 -4.29 -6.65 -12.46
CA VAL A 88 -5.18 -7.78 -12.20
C VAL A 88 -5.79 -7.62 -10.81
N VAL A 89 -7.09 -7.88 -10.71
CA VAL A 89 -7.85 -7.92 -9.46
C VAL A 89 -8.37 -9.34 -9.27
N VAL A 90 -8.13 -9.92 -8.11
CA VAL A 90 -8.71 -11.21 -7.71
C VAL A 90 -9.63 -10.96 -6.52
N GLY A 91 -10.78 -11.62 -6.54
CA GLY A 91 -11.80 -11.43 -5.53
C GLY A 91 -13.00 -12.33 -5.76
N THR A 92 -14.11 -12.00 -5.13
CA THR A 92 -15.32 -12.82 -5.17
C THR A 92 -16.34 -12.23 -6.16
N CYS A 93 -17.00 -13.07 -6.95
CA CYS A 93 -18.15 -12.72 -7.78
C CYS A 93 -19.44 -13.34 -7.25
N ASN A 94 -20.57 -12.79 -7.70
CA ASN A 94 -21.93 -13.32 -7.50
C ASN A 94 -22.29 -13.60 -6.04
N ALA A 95 -22.91 -12.64 -5.35
CA ALA A 95 -23.37 -12.85 -3.97
C ALA A 95 -24.58 -13.80 -3.83
N ASN A 96 -25.08 -14.42 -4.91
CA ASN A 96 -26.33 -15.18 -4.88
C ASN A 96 -26.48 -16.19 -6.04
N PRO A 97 -26.69 -17.50 -5.78
CA PRO A 97 -26.74 -18.19 -4.48
C PRO A 97 -25.35 -18.61 -3.95
N SER A 98 -24.29 -18.52 -4.74
CA SER A 98 -22.93 -18.93 -4.36
C SER A 98 -21.91 -17.87 -4.76
N GLU A 99 -21.07 -17.49 -3.81
CA GLU A 99 -19.92 -16.61 -4.00
C GLU A 99 -18.79 -17.42 -4.65
N ASP A 100 -18.31 -16.96 -5.81
CA ASP A 100 -17.33 -17.70 -6.61
C ASP A 100 -16.02 -16.91 -6.76
N MET A 101 -14.92 -17.62 -6.98
CA MET A 101 -13.62 -16.99 -7.22
C MET A 101 -13.58 -16.32 -8.60
N CYS A 102 -13.03 -15.11 -8.66
CA CYS A 102 -12.94 -14.34 -9.88
C CYS A 102 -11.61 -13.64 -10.06
N VAL A 103 -11.27 -13.47 -11.33
CA VAL A 103 -10.12 -12.68 -11.78
C VAL A 103 -10.59 -11.69 -12.83
N ALA A 104 -10.25 -10.42 -12.64
CA ALA A 104 -10.51 -9.37 -13.61
C ALA A 104 -9.22 -8.66 -13.98
N ARG A 105 -9.16 -8.13 -15.19
CA ARG A 105 -8.03 -7.29 -15.62
C ARG A 105 -8.51 -5.89 -15.96
N LEU A 106 -7.78 -4.91 -15.46
CA LEU A 106 -7.98 -3.49 -15.71
C LEU A 106 -6.84 -2.97 -16.59
N ASN A 107 -7.18 -2.01 -17.43
CA ASN A 107 -6.20 -1.30 -18.26
C ASN A 107 -5.16 -0.56 -17.39
N ARG A 108 -4.06 -0.11 -18.01
CA ARG A 108 -2.83 0.41 -17.36
C ARG A 108 -3.05 1.45 -16.25
N ASP A 109 -4.18 2.16 -16.29
CA ASP A 109 -4.52 3.19 -15.30
C ASP A 109 -5.66 2.82 -14.35
N GLY A 110 -6.25 1.62 -14.47
CA GLY A 110 -7.33 1.13 -13.60
C GLY A 110 -8.74 1.50 -14.08
N TRP A 111 -8.89 2.16 -15.24
CA TRP A 111 -10.10 2.91 -15.56
C TRP A 111 -11.07 2.27 -16.54
N GLN A 112 -10.90 0.98 -16.83
CA GLN A 112 -11.82 0.15 -17.61
C GLN A 112 -11.38 -1.32 -17.48
N LEU A 113 -12.35 -2.23 -17.58
CA LEU A 113 -12.06 -3.65 -17.78
C LEU A 113 -11.41 -3.85 -19.15
N ASP A 114 -10.35 -4.65 -19.18
CA ASP A 114 -9.68 -5.05 -20.41
C ASP A 114 -10.49 -6.13 -21.11
N SER A 115 -11.21 -5.78 -22.18
CA SER A 115 -12.06 -6.70 -22.92
C SER A 115 -11.32 -7.90 -23.54
N THR A 116 -9.99 -7.87 -23.64
CA THR A 116 -9.17 -8.98 -24.15
C THR A 116 -8.87 -10.06 -23.12
N PHE A 117 -9.24 -9.84 -21.85
CA PHE A 117 -9.02 -10.78 -20.76
C PHE A 117 -10.26 -11.61 -20.46
N GLY A 118 -10.11 -12.93 -20.38
CA GLY A 118 -11.21 -13.82 -20.00
C GLY A 118 -12.46 -13.63 -20.88
N ASN A 119 -13.61 -13.51 -20.24
CA ASN A 119 -14.86 -13.10 -20.88
C ASN A 119 -15.10 -11.60 -20.64
N ASN A 120 -14.69 -10.76 -21.60
CA ASN A 120 -14.89 -9.30 -21.57
C ASN A 120 -14.32 -8.61 -20.31
N GLY A 121 -13.13 -9.02 -19.88
CA GLY A 121 -12.39 -8.44 -18.76
C GLY A 121 -12.47 -9.21 -17.45
N LEU A 122 -13.29 -10.27 -17.38
CA LEU A 122 -13.48 -11.06 -16.18
C LEU A 122 -13.54 -12.56 -16.49
N THR A 123 -12.97 -13.36 -15.59
CA THR A 123 -13.12 -14.80 -15.56
C THR A 123 -13.62 -15.21 -14.19
N GLN A 124 -14.70 -15.99 -14.19
CA GLN A 124 -15.27 -16.62 -13.00
C GLN A 124 -14.87 -18.08 -12.98
N TYR A 125 -14.42 -18.57 -11.83
CA TYR A 125 -14.18 -19.97 -11.56
C TYR A 125 -15.29 -20.49 -10.66
N VAL A 126 -16.15 -21.35 -11.21
CA VAL A 126 -17.38 -21.80 -10.55
C VAL A 126 -17.20 -23.22 -10.04
N LEU A 127 -17.42 -23.43 -8.73
CA LEU A 127 -17.61 -24.75 -8.14
C LEU A 127 -19.03 -24.89 -7.56
N THR A 128 -19.35 -26.07 -7.04
CA THR A 128 -20.68 -26.37 -6.47
C THR A 128 -20.93 -25.74 -5.10
N GLY A 129 -19.96 -25.00 -4.53
CA GLY A 129 -20.05 -24.35 -3.23
C GLY A 129 -19.36 -22.98 -3.24
N GLN A 130 -19.37 -22.30 -2.09
CA GLN A 130 -18.79 -20.96 -1.97
C GLN A 130 -17.25 -20.99 -2.00
N ASP A 131 -16.66 -20.21 -2.90
CA ASP A 131 -15.23 -20.13 -3.13
C ASP A 131 -14.70 -18.74 -2.77
N TYR A 132 -13.79 -18.67 -1.79
CA TYR A 132 -13.25 -17.43 -1.26
C TYR A 132 -11.77 -17.30 -1.55
N PRO A 133 -11.33 -16.53 -2.56
CA PRO A 133 -9.92 -16.22 -2.72
C PRO A 133 -9.47 -15.32 -1.57
N ARG A 134 -8.52 -15.79 -0.75
CA ARG A 134 -7.89 -15.00 0.32
C ARG A 134 -6.65 -14.28 -0.17
N THR A 135 -6.01 -14.83 -1.21
CA THR A 135 -4.73 -14.35 -1.72
C THR A 135 -4.57 -14.72 -3.18
N ALA A 136 -3.71 -13.99 -3.87
CA ALA A 136 -3.25 -14.35 -5.19
C ALA A 136 -1.86 -13.78 -5.46
N VAL A 137 -1.19 -14.36 -6.46
CA VAL A 137 0.12 -13.92 -6.96
C VAL A 137 0.14 -14.01 -8.47
N ILE A 138 1.02 -13.21 -9.08
CA ILE A 138 1.32 -13.27 -10.50
C ILE A 138 2.74 -13.83 -10.63
N ASP A 139 2.93 -14.84 -11.47
CA ASP A 139 4.25 -15.41 -11.70
C ASP A 139 5.00 -14.69 -12.84
N ALA A 140 6.25 -15.10 -13.09
CA ALA A 140 7.10 -14.49 -14.12
C ALA A 140 6.58 -14.68 -15.56
N ALA A 141 5.60 -15.58 -15.77
CA ALA A 141 4.94 -15.79 -17.06
C ALA A 141 3.58 -15.06 -17.13
N ASP A 142 3.35 -14.10 -16.23
CA ASP A 142 2.10 -13.33 -16.08
C ASP A 142 0.86 -14.17 -15.76
N ARG A 143 1.04 -15.44 -15.39
CA ARG A 143 -0.07 -16.30 -14.96
C ARG A 143 -0.52 -15.89 -13.57
N ILE A 144 -1.81 -16.02 -13.32
CA ILE A 144 -2.43 -15.60 -12.06
C ILE A 144 -2.77 -16.84 -11.26
N ILE A 145 -2.26 -16.90 -10.03
CA ILE A 145 -2.49 -18.01 -9.11
C ILE A 145 -3.30 -17.44 -7.95
N ALA A 146 -4.54 -17.88 -7.82
CA ALA A 146 -5.44 -17.50 -6.72
C ALA A 146 -5.62 -18.67 -5.75
N ALA A 147 -5.68 -18.38 -4.45
CA ALA A 147 -5.77 -19.40 -3.42
C ALA A 147 -6.66 -18.95 -2.26
N GLY A 148 -7.27 -19.92 -1.59
CA GLY A 148 -8.17 -19.66 -0.48
C GLY A 148 -9.02 -20.87 -0.12
N ILE A 149 -10.32 -20.65 0.00
CA ILE A 149 -11.32 -21.69 0.26
C ILE A 149 -12.00 -22.07 -1.05
N CYS A 150 -12.15 -23.37 -1.31
CA CYS A 150 -13.08 -23.91 -2.31
C CYS A 150 -14.07 -24.89 -1.65
N ASN A 151 -15.25 -24.41 -1.27
CA ASN A 151 -16.25 -25.27 -0.62
C ASN A 151 -16.94 -26.21 -1.61
N GLY A 152 -17.60 -27.25 -1.10
CA GLY A 152 -18.25 -28.26 -1.94
C GLY A 152 -17.27 -29.24 -2.60
N THR A 153 -16.02 -29.29 -2.12
CA THR A 153 -14.99 -30.21 -2.60
C THR A 153 -14.40 -31.02 -1.43
N SER A 154 -13.67 -32.09 -1.74
CA SER A 154 -12.91 -32.86 -0.74
C SER A 154 -11.68 -32.13 -0.18
N LEU A 155 -11.30 -30.99 -0.76
CA LEU A 155 -10.11 -30.21 -0.41
C LEU A 155 -10.54 -28.75 -0.18
N PRO A 156 -10.92 -28.37 1.05
CA PRO A 156 -11.45 -27.04 1.32
C PRO A 156 -10.41 -25.94 1.05
N ALA A 157 -9.11 -26.23 1.18
CA ALA A 157 -8.04 -25.37 0.71
C ALA A 157 -7.65 -25.69 -0.74
N CYS A 158 -7.79 -24.70 -1.62
CA CYS A 158 -7.53 -24.84 -3.06
C CYS A 158 -6.65 -23.73 -3.62
N ILE A 159 -6.04 -24.03 -4.76
CA ILE A 159 -5.26 -23.10 -5.59
C ILE A 159 -5.74 -23.25 -7.01
N VAL A 160 -6.05 -22.15 -7.68
CA VAL A 160 -6.50 -22.11 -9.08
C VAL A 160 -5.49 -21.29 -9.88
N ARG A 161 -5.10 -21.78 -11.05
CA ARG A 161 -4.20 -21.05 -11.95
C ARG A 161 -4.92 -20.62 -13.23
N PHE A 162 -4.75 -19.35 -13.59
CA PHE A 162 -5.21 -18.75 -14.82
C PHE A 162 -4.00 -18.35 -15.65
N ASN A 163 -4.12 -18.47 -16.98
CA ASN A 163 -3.15 -17.96 -17.93
C ASN A 163 -3.10 -16.43 -17.89
N ALA A 164 -2.07 -15.83 -18.49
CA ALA A 164 -1.92 -14.38 -18.53
C ALA A 164 -3.10 -13.64 -19.20
N ASN A 165 -3.84 -14.31 -20.08
CA ASN A 165 -5.05 -13.78 -20.71
C ASN A 165 -6.34 -14.03 -19.89
N GLY A 166 -6.25 -14.59 -18.69
CA GLY A 166 -7.37 -14.84 -17.80
C GLY A 166 -8.09 -16.17 -18.00
N THR A 167 -7.79 -16.92 -19.06
CA THR A 167 -8.37 -18.26 -19.25
C THR A 167 -7.83 -19.24 -18.19
N LEU A 168 -8.64 -20.22 -17.77
CA LEU A 168 -8.20 -21.25 -16.82
C LEU A 168 -7.04 -22.08 -17.43
N ASP A 169 -5.96 -22.26 -16.67
CA ASP A 169 -4.86 -23.13 -17.08
C ASP A 169 -5.14 -24.57 -16.68
N THR A 170 -5.74 -25.34 -17.60
CA THR A 170 -6.12 -26.73 -17.35
C THR A 170 -4.95 -27.70 -17.15
N THR A 171 -3.70 -27.26 -17.39
CA THR A 171 -2.50 -28.06 -17.14
C THR A 171 -2.04 -28.03 -15.68
N PHE A 172 -2.63 -27.15 -14.86
CA PHE A 172 -2.29 -27.02 -13.45
C PHE A 172 -3.07 -27.99 -12.57
N GLY A 173 -2.38 -28.73 -11.70
CA GLY A 173 -2.98 -29.65 -10.74
C GLY A 173 -3.96 -30.60 -11.43
N ASN A 174 -5.18 -30.70 -10.88
CA ASN A 174 -6.29 -31.41 -11.48
C ASN A 174 -7.17 -30.43 -12.26
N SER A 175 -6.98 -30.33 -13.58
CA SER A 175 -7.78 -29.51 -14.49
C SER A 175 -7.88 -28.03 -14.10
N GLY A 176 -6.76 -27.42 -13.74
CA GLY A 176 -6.67 -26.02 -13.32
C GLY A 176 -6.67 -25.78 -11.81
N ARG A 177 -6.81 -26.85 -11.02
CA ARG A 177 -6.91 -26.77 -9.56
C ARG A 177 -5.88 -27.63 -8.84
N GLY A 178 -5.02 -26.98 -8.05
CA GLY A 178 -4.26 -27.63 -6.99
C GLY A 178 -5.06 -27.67 -5.69
N GLY A 179 -4.76 -28.63 -4.81
CA GLY A 179 -5.37 -28.69 -3.49
C GLY A 179 -4.37 -29.17 -2.43
N VAL A 180 -4.60 -28.75 -1.19
CA VAL A 180 -3.69 -29.04 -0.07
C VAL A 180 -4.45 -29.83 0.98
N SER A 181 -4.35 -31.16 0.90
CA SER A 181 -5.03 -32.06 1.84
C SER A 181 -4.54 -31.81 3.27
N GLY A 182 -5.49 -31.70 4.21
CA GLY A 182 -5.21 -31.40 5.62
C GLY A 182 -5.18 -29.90 5.96
N MET A 183 -5.25 -29.01 4.97
CA MET A 183 -5.41 -27.57 5.17
C MET A 183 -6.87 -27.15 4.98
N ARG A 184 -7.37 -26.29 5.86
CA ARG A 184 -8.73 -25.77 5.85
C ARG A 184 -8.88 -24.60 4.88
N GLU A 185 -7.94 -23.67 4.93
CA GLU A 185 -7.88 -22.52 4.03
C GLU A 185 -6.44 -22.05 3.83
N ILE A 186 -6.15 -21.50 2.64
CA ILE A 186 -4.88 -20.84 2.35
C ILE A 186 -5.06 -19.34 2.57
N GLN A 187 -4.24 -18.76 3.45
CA GLN A 187 -4.27 -17.31 3.74
C GLN A 187 -3.21 -16.55 2.93
N LYS A 188 -2.08 -17.20 2.64
CA LYS A 188 -1.00 -16.59 1.86
C LYS A 188 -0.32 -17.60 0.95
N ILE A 189 0.09 -17.12 -0.22
CA ILE A 189 0.94 -17.82 -1.18
C ILE A 189 2.12 -16.91 -1.57
N ARG A 190 3.31 -17.50 -1.71
CA ARG A 190 4.49 -16.86 -2.30
C ARG A 190 5.29 -17.88 -3.10
N PHE A 191 6.04 -17.40 -4.09
CA PHE A 191 7.02 -18.22 -4.79
C PHE A 191 8.36 -18.21 -4.05
N ASP A 192 8.98 -19.37 -3.89
CA ASP A 192 10.39 -19.46 -3.51
C ASP A 192 11.31 -19.16 -4.71
N SER A 193 12.62 -19.15 -4.49
CA SER A 193 13.62 -18.88 -5.54
C SER A 193 13.61 -19.87 -6.70
N ASP A 194 13.03 -21.06 -6.49
CA ASP A 194 12.95 -22.13 -7.50
C ASP A 194 11.60 -22.08 -8.26
N GLY A 195 10.77 -21.06 -8.00
CA GLY A 195 9.45 -20.90 -8.62
C GLY A 195 8.40 -21.88 -8.08
N ARG A 196 8.66 -22.54 -6.94
CA ARG A 196 7.67 -23.37 -6.24
C ARG A 196 6.79 -22.49 -5.37
N MET A 197 5.56 -22.91 -5.13
CA MET A 197 4.61 -22.17 -4.31
C MET A 197 4.69 -22.63 -2.87
N VAL A 198 5.00 -21.72 -1.95
CA VAL A 198 4.84 -21.95 -0.51
C VAL A 198 3.53 -21.30 -0.08
N VAL A 199 2.69 -22.09 0.59
CA VAL A 199 1.39 -21.65 1.09
C VAL A 199 1.33 -21.77 2.60
N ALA A 200 0.70 -20.79 3.25
CA ALA A 200 0.41 -20.83 4.67
C ALA A 200 -1.06 -20.49 4.93
N GLY A 201 -1.62 -21.06 5.98
CA GLY A 201 -3.00 -20.79 6.37
C GLY A 201 -3.39 -21.54 7.63
N GLU A 202 -4.63 -22.01 7.66
CA GLU A 202 -5.21 -22.71 8.80
C GLU A 202 -5.31 -24.22 8.53
N CYS A 203 -4.88 -25.00 9.50
CA CYS A 203 -5.14 -26.43 9.61
C CYS A 203 -5.95 -26.71 10.86
N PHE A 204 -6.68 -27.83 10.86
CA PHE A 204 -7.43 -28.29 12.02
C PHE A 204 -6.74 -29.50 12.63
N GLN A 205 -6.25 -29.37 13.86
CA GLN A 205 -5.58 -30.45 14.59
C GLN A 205 -6.13 -30.51 16.02
N SER A 206 -6.54 -31.70 16.46
CA SER A 206 -7.05 -31.94 17.83
C SER A 206 -8.15 -30.95 18.25
N ALA A 207 -9.11 -30.69 17.37
CA ALA A 207 -10.20 -29.72 17.56
C ALA A 207 -9.77 -28.25 17.72
N GLN A 208 -8.56 -27.90 17.28
CA GLN A 208 -8.02 -26.54 17.36
C GLN A 208 -7.53 -26.07 15.99
N SER A 209 -7.75 -24.78 15.70
CA SER A 209 -7.15 -24.10 14.55
C SER A 209 -5.66 -23.87 14.79
N ARG A 210 -4.84 -24.23 13.81
CA ARG A 210 -3.38 -24.17 13.86
C ARG A 210 -2.83 -23.50 12.61
N PRO A 211 -1.76 -22.69 12.71
CA PRO A 211 -1.00 -22.29 11.55
C PRO A 211 -0.41 -23.53 10.91
N CYS A 212 -0.35 -23.56 9.59
CA CYS A 212 0.36 -24.60 8.87
C CYS A 212 0.93 -24.08 7.56
N VAL A 213 1.91 -24.80 7.04
CA VAL A 213 2.62 -24.47 5.81
C VAL A 213 2.78 -25.71 4.94
N ALA A 214 2.66 -25.52 3.63
CA ALA A 214 2.94 -26.55 2.64
C ALA A 214 3.70 -25.93 1.47
N ARG A 215 4.38 -26.78 0.69
CA ARG A 215 4.96 -26.37 -0.59
C ARG A 215 4.36 -27.20 -1.72
N LEU A 216 4.11 -26.54 -2.84
CA LEU A 216 3.68 -27.13 -4.09
C LEU A 216 4.70 -26.83 -5.17
N THR A 217 4.88 -27.77 -6.09
CA THR A 217 5.61 -27.57 -7.34
C THR A 217 4.92 -26.50 -8.19
N ALA A 218 5.63 -25.95 -9.19
CA ALA A 218 5.03 -25.05 -10.17
C ALA A 218 3.84 -25.68 -10.93
N ALA A 219 3.71 -27.01 -10.93
CA ALA A 219 2.58 -27.73 -11.54
C ALA A 219 1.34 -27.81 -10.64
N GLY A 220 1.37 -27.32 -9.40
CA GLY A 220 0.21 -27.34 -8.49
C GLY A 220 0.03 -28.64 -7.71
N VAL A 221 1.06 -29.47 -7.65
CA VAL A 221 1.10 -30.72 -6.87
C VAL A 221 2.01 -30.54 -5.65
N LEU A 222 1.67 -31.14 -4.51
CA LEU A 222 2.48 -31.11 -3.29
C LEU A 222 3.93 -31.53 -3.57
N ASP A 223 4.88 -30.76 -3.04
CA ASP A 223 6.31 -31.01 -3.20
C ASP A 223 6.80 -32.04 -2.18
N SER A 224 7.18 -33.23 -2.65
CA SER A 224 7.66 -34.34 -1.83
C SER A 224 8.96 -34.04 -1.07
N THR A 225 9.72 -33.01 -1.49
CA THR A 225 10.97 -32.59 -0.83
C THR A 225 10.72 -31.66 0.36
N PHE A 226 9.49 -31.17 0.54
CA PHE A 226 9.12 -30.33 1.67
C PHE A 226 8.36 -31.14 2.70
N ASN A 227 8.90 -31.31 3.91
CA ASN A 227 8.25 -32.07 4.99
C ASN A 227 7.71 -33.43 4.49
N ALA A 228 8.50 -34.12 3.66
CA ALA A 228 8.13 -35.39 3.01
C ALA A 228 6.80 -35.36 2.22
N GLY A 229 6.44 -34.23 1.62
CA GLY A 229 5.19 -34.04 0.87
C GLY A 229 3.96 -33.80 1.73
N ALA A 230 4.12 -33.66 3.04
CA ALA A 230 3.02 -33.42 3.97
C ALA A 230 2.91 -31.95 4.38
N VAL A 231 1.70 -31.53 4.74
CA VAL A 231 1.48 -30.23 5.37
C VAL A 231 2.16 -30.22 6.74
N LEU A 232 3.01 -29.23 6.99
CA LEU A 232 3.63 -29.02 8.29
C LEU A 232 2.66 -28.22 9.17
N VAL A 233 2.05 -28.90 10.15
CA VAL A 233 1.23 -28.25 11.18
C VAL A 233 2.15 -27.61 12.22
N LEU A 234 1.96 -26.33 12.43
CA LEU A 234 2.72 -25.51 13.36
C LEU A 234 1.88 -25.21 14.61
N GLY A 235 2.49 -24.59 15.61
CA GLY A 235 1.72 -24.09 16.74
C GLY A 235 2.57 -23.46 17.82
N PHE A 236 1.91 -22.79 18.73
CA PHE A 236 2.44 -22.21 19.94
C PHE A 236 1.83 -22.89 21.15
N PRO A 237 2.60 -23.09 22.24
CA PRO A 237 2.05 -23.58 23.50
C PRO A 237 1.00 -22.59 24.05
N ASN A 238 0.04 -23.06 24.84
CA ASN A 238 -0.92 -22.20 25.57
C ASN A 238 -1.77 -21.24 24.70
N ALA A 239 -1.95 -21.54 23.41
CA ALA A 239 -2.80 -20.76 22.53
C ALA A 239 -3.98 -21.58 21.97
N SER A 240 -5.20 -21.10 22.22
CA SER A 240 -6.49 -21.75 21.94
C SER A 240 -6.95 -21.60 20.49
N TYR A 241 -6.48 -20.56 19.82
CA TYR A 241 -6.76 -20.33 18.41
C TYR A 241 -5.52 -19.74 17.76
N GLN A 242 -5.12 -20.32 16.62
CA GLN A 242 -3.92 -19.91 15.92
C GLN A 242 -4.11 -20.07 14.41
N ALA A 243 -3.78 -19.06 13.63
CA ALA A 243 -3.86 -19.13 12.18
C ALA A 243 -2.71 -18.35 11.55
N ALA A 244 -2.08 -18.92 10.52
CA ALA A 244 -1.07 -18.21 9.76
C ALA A 244 -1.78 -17.12 8.93
N SER A 245 -1.24 -15.90 8.96
CA SER A 245 -1.83 -14.75 8.29
C SER A 245 -0.93 -14.19 7.18
N ASP A 246 0.37 -14.46 7.23
CA ASP A 246 1.30 -14.05 6.18
C ASP A 246 2.55 -14.94 6.15
N LEU A 247 3.28 -14.90 5.04
CA LEU A 247 4.56 -15.58 4.90
C LEU A 247 5.52 -14.80 3.99
N THR A 248 6.81 -14.91 4.30
CA THR A 248 7.91 -14.37 3.49
C THR A 248 9.13 -15.27 3.59
N PHE A 249 10.17 -14.95 2.83
CA PHE A 249 11.46 -15.63 2.90
C PHE A 249 12.53 -14.68 3.42
N ASP A 250 13.54 -15.24 4.08
CA ASP A 250 14.80 -14.52 4.29
C ASP A 250 15.79 -14.77 3.14
N ALA A 251 16.96 -14.13 3.20
CA ALA A 251 17.99 -14.23 2.18
C ALA A 251 18.55 -15.66 2.00
N SER A 252 18.37 -16.54 2.99
CA SER A 252 18.78 -17.95 2.93
C SER A 252 17.68 -18.87 2.39
N GLY A 253 16.52 -18.33 1.99
CA GLY A 253 15.38 -19.11 1.53
C GLY A 253 14.63 -19.84 2.65
N ARG A 254 14.90 -19.52 3.92
CA ARG A 254 14.08 -20.01 5.04
C ARG A 254 12.76 -19.26 5.04
N ILE A 255 11.71 -19.93 5.48
CA ILE A 255 10.34 -19.44 5.46
C ILE A 255 10.03 -18.80 6.81
N LEU A 256 9.62 -17.55 6.79
CA LEU A 256 9.13 -16.79 7.94
C LEU A 256 7.62 -16.66 7.85
N ILE A 257 6.92 -17.05 8.90
CA ILE A 257 5.44 -17.09 8.94
C ILE A 257 4.96 -16.19 10.06
N ALA A 258 4.07 -15.25 9.73
CA ALA A 258 3.29 -14.49 10.70
C ALA A 258 2.03 -15.29 11.05
N ALA A 259 1.65 -15.29 12.32
CA ALA A 259 0.40 -15.86 12.77
C ALA A 259 -0.30 -14.96 13.80
N TYR A 260 -1.62 -15.02 13.80
CA TYR A 260 -2.41 -14.59 14.94
C TYR A 260 -2.46 -15.73 15.96
N CYS A 261 -2.11 -15.44 17.20
CA CYS A 261 -2.21 -16.39 18.30
C CYS A 261 -3.06 -15.81 19.42
N ASN A 262 -4.14 -16.50 19.79
CA ASN A 262 -4.85 -16.24 21.02
C ASN A 262 -4.19 -17.03 22.16
N ALA A 263 -3.31 -16.36 22.91
CA ALA A 263 -2.48 -16.98 23.96
C ALA A 263 -2.95 -16.59 25.36
N GLN A 264 -2.88 -17.55 26.29
CA GLN A 264 -3.24 -17.33 27.69
C GLN A 264 -2.12 -16.63 28.46
N PHE A 265 -2.47 -15.55 29.16
CA PHE A 265 -1.59 -14.81 30.07
C PHE A 265 -2.37 -14.44 31.34
N ASN A 266 -1.88 -14.83 32.52
CA ASN A 266 -2.58 -14.63 33.81
C ASN A 266 -4.07 -15.04 33.79
N ALA A 267 -4.37 -16.20 33.21
CA ALA A 267 -5.72 -16.75 33.04
C ALA A 267 -6.67 -15.96 32.11
N VAL A 268 -6.17 -14.94 31.39
CA VAL A 268 -6.91 -14.21 30.36
C VAL A 268 -6.32 -14.49 28.99
N GLN A 269 -7.17 -14.55 27.97
CA GLN A 269 -6.78 -14.80 26.59
C GLN A 269 -6.51 -13.47 25.87
N TYR A 270 -5.32 -13.33 25.28
CA TYR A 270 -4.93 -12.17 24.50
C TYR A 270 -4.47 -12.59 23.11
N GLY A 271 -4.95 -11.88 22.09
CA GLY A 271 -4.42 -11.96 20.74
C GLY A 271 -3.02 -11.36 20.67
N ARG A 272 -2.10 -12.07 20.00
CA ARG A 272 -0.68 -11.71 19.87
C ARG A 272 -0.21 -11.89 18.44
N PHE A 273 0.81 -11.13 18.08
CA PHE A 273 1.63 -11.43 16.91
C PHE A 273 2.54 -12.61 17.22
N CYS A 274 2.56 -13.58 16.32
CA CYS A 274 3.40 -14.74 16.39
C CYS A 274 4.27 -14.82 15.15
N ALA A 275 5.52 -15.23 15.32
CA ALA A 275 6.43 -15.51 14.20
C ALA A 275 7.03 -16.91 14.35
N ILE A 276 7.09 -17.65 13.26
CA ILE A 276 7.72 -18.97 13.17
C ILE A 276 8.71 -18.94 12.02
N ARG A 277 9.90 -19.53 12.22
CA ARG A 277 10.84 -19.79 11.13
C ARG A 277 10.91 -21.28 10.83
N VAL A 278 10.80 -21.60 9.54
CA VAL A 278 10.83 -22.96 9.00
C VAL A 278 11.94 -23.00 7.95
N THR A 279 12.69 -24.10 7.92
CA THR A 279 13.74 -24.31 6.90
C THR A 279 13.13 -24.45 5.52
N SER A 280 13.94 -24.28 4.47
CA SER A 280 13.52 -24.57 3.10
C SER A 280 13.16 -26.04 2.88
N ALA A 281 13.52 -26.96 3.76
CA ALA A 281 13.09 -28.37 3.68
C ALA A 281 11.76 -28.65 4.42
N GLY A 282 11.19 -27.66 5.12
CA GLY A 282 9.94 -27.84 5.87
C GLY A 282 10.13 -28.43 7.27
N ALA A 283 11.21 -28.07 7.97
CA ALA A 283 11.38 -28.35 9.39
C ALA A 283 11.37 -27.05 10.21
N ILE A 284 10.91 -27.07 11.46
CA ILE A 284 11.04 -25.91 12.36
C ILE A 284 12.53 -25.57 12.52
N ASP A 285 12.89 -24.29 12.36
CA ASP A 285 14.29 -23.87 12.39
C ASP A 285 14.81 -23.75 13.84
N SER A 286 15.65 -24.69 14.25
CA SER A 286 16.28 -24.74 15.58
C SER A 286 17.40 -23.71 15.79
N THR A 287 17.62 -22.78 14.86
CA THR A 287 18.54 -21.64 15.02
C THR A 287 17.80 -20.34 15.38
N PHE A 288 16.47 -20.37 15.42
CA PHE A 288 15.64 -19.19 15.65
C PHE A 288 15.13 -19.11 17.10
N ASN A 289 15.20 -17.93 17.71
CA ASN A 289 14.76 -17.61 19.07
C ASN A 289 15.30 -18.63 20.09
N GLY A 290 16.62 -18.70 20.26
CA GLY A 290 17.27 -19.65 21.18
C GLY A 290 17.01 -21.13 20.87
N GLY A 291 16.64 -21.43 19.62
CA GLY A 291 16.37 -22.78 19.13
C GLY A 291 14.95 -23.29 19.31
N VAL A 292 14.02 -22.44 19.75
CA VAL A 292 12.59 -22.78 19.86
C VAL A 292 11.89 -22.76 18.49
N GLY A 293 12.45 -22.04 17.52
CA GLY A 293 11.92 -21.94 16.15
C GLY A 293 10.69 -21.05 15.99
N ARG A 294 10.22 -20.44 17.09
CA ARG A 294 9.01 -19.61 17.15
C ARG A 294 9.10 -18.59 18.27
N ILE A 295 8.40 -17.47 18.13
CA ILE A 295 8.36 -16.39 19.12
C ILE A 295 7.00 -15.68 19.12
N TYR A 296 6.53 -15.28 20.30
CA TYR A 296 5.49 -14.26 20.41
C TYR A 296 6.14 -12.90 20.16
N ALA A 297 5.98 -12.37 18.94
CA ALA A 297 6.61 -11.12 18.48
C ALA A 297 6.01 -9.86 19.14
N LEU A 298 5.13 -10.04 20.13
CA LEU A 298 4.73 -9.03 21.09
C LEU A 298 4.47 -9.67 22.47
N GLN A 299 5.17 -9.21 23.50
CA GLN A 299 5.12 -9.79 24.85
C GLN A 299 4.52 -8.87 25.93
N THR A 300 3.76 -7.85 25.56
CA THR A 300 3.08 -7.01 26.57
C THR A 300 1.95 -7.80 27.24
N ALA A 301 1.84 -7.70 28.57
CA ALA A 301 0.91 -8.53 29.35
C ALA A 301 -0.58 -8.20 29.13
N THR A 302 -0.90 -7.00 28.65
CA THR A 302 -2.26 -6.46 28.66
C THR A 302 -2.77 -5.95 27.31
N VAL A 303 -1.93 -5.99 26.27
CA VAL A 303 -2.33 -5.49 24.94
C VAL A 303 -2.92 -6.64 24.14
N ASN A 304 -4.15 -6.44 23.69
CA ASN A 304 -4.80 -7.35 22.77
C ASN A 304 -4.51 -6.93 21.33
N CYS A 305 -4.03 -7.84 20.51
CA CYS A 305 -3.67 -7.58 19.13
C CYS A 305 -4.41 -8.49 18.17
N SER A 306 -4.65 -8.01 16.96
CA SER A 306 -5.30 -8.76 15.90
C SER A 306 -4.54 -8.58 14.59
N SER A 307 -4.60 -9.64 13.77
CA SER A 307 -3.93 -9.74 12.47
C SER A 307 -2.41 -9.65 12.56
N SER A 308 -1.69 -10.28 11.63
CA SER A 308 -0.25 -10.08 11.54
C SER A 308 0.25 -10.21 10.11
N ALA A 309 1.25 -9.44 9.76
CA ALA A 309 2.05 -9.64 8.56
C ALA A 309 3.54 -9.65 8.93
N ILE A 310 4.33 -10.16 8.01
CA ILE A 310 5.77 -10.30 8.19
C ILE A 310 6.51 -9.88 6.92
N SER A 311 7.59 -9.14 7.09
CA SER A 311 8.49 -8.75 6.02
C SER A 311 9.93 -8.73 6.52
N VAL A 312 10.90 -8.77 5.60
CA VAL A 312 12.34 -8.77 5.91
C VAL A 312 12.95 -7.50 5.32
N GLN A 313 13.67 -6.76 6.15
CA GLN A 313 14.47 -5.60 5.73
C GLN A 313 15.75 -6.06 5.03
N SER A 314 16.37 -5.19 4.23
CA SER A 314 17.61 -5.47 3.50
C SER A 314 18.77 -5.92 4.41
N SER A 315 18.73 -5.49 5.67
CA SER A 315 19.67 -5.89 6.73
C SER A 315 19.46 -7.30 7.29
N GLY A 316 18.43 -8.04 6.85
CA GLY A 316 18.05 -9.34 7.40
C GLY A 316 17.17 -9.27 8.66
N LYS A 317 16.92 -8.07 9.19
CA LYS A 317 15.97 -7.86 10.30
C LYS A 317 14.54 -8.11 9.85
N ILE A 318 13.70 -8.60 10.77
CA ILE A 318 12.36 -9.10 10.47
C ILE A 318 11.34 -8.15 11.08
N ILE A 319 10.46 -7.58 10.27
CA ILE A 319 9.33 -6.75 10.72
C ILE A 319 8.10 -7.63 10.87
N VAL A 320 7.46 -7.56 12.04
CA VAL A 320 6.15 -8.15 12.28
C VAL A 320 5.19 -7.02 12.63
N ALA A 321 4.06 -6.93 11.94
CA ALA A 321 3.14 -5.81 12.08
C ALA A 321 1.69 -6.27 12.11
N GLY A 322 0.81 -5.49 12.74
CA GLY A 322 -0.62 -5.74 12.78
C GLY A 322 -1.36 -4.57 13.44
N VAL A 323 -2.47 -4.88 14.10
CA VAL A 323 -3.20 -3.92 14.93
C VAL A 323 -3.19 -4.37 16.37
N CYS A 324 -3.08 -3.42 17.28
CA CYS A 324 -3.21 -3.67 18.70
C CYS A 324 -4.12 -2.61 19.34
N ASP A 325 -4.80 -3.01 20.41
CA ASP A 325 -5.61 -2.11 21.23
C ASP A 325 -4.71 -1.25 22.12
N SER A 326 -4.75 0.06 21.89
CA SER A 326 -3.98 1.05 22.67
C SER A 326 -4.71 1.53 23.94
N GLY A 327 -5.90 1.00 24.24
CA GLY A 327 -6.79 1.50 25.29
C GLY A 327 -7.65 2.69 24.86
N ASN A 328 -7.27 3.36 23.75
CA ASN A 328 -8.06 4.38 23.07
C ASN A 328 -8.58 3.89 21.70
N GLY A 329 -8.52 2.58 21.47
CA GLY A 329 -8.88 1.93 20.21
C GLY A 329 -7.71 1.30 19.47
N ASN A 330 -8.05 0.66 18.36
CA ASN A 330 -7.12 -0.08 17.51
C ASN A 330 -6.20 0.85 16.71
N VAL A 331 -4.90 0.60 16.79
CA VAL A 331 -3.85 1.34 16.08
C VAL A 331 -2.84 0.37 15.46
N PHE A 332 -2.14 0.84 14.42
CA PHE A 332 -1.06 0.06 13.83
C PHE A 332 0.07 -0.14 14.82
N ALA A 333 0.54 -1.38 14.88
CA ALA A 333 1.55 -1.84 15.80
C ALA A 333 2.62 -2.59 15.03
N ILE A 334 3.89 -2.24 15.26
CA ILE A 334 5.05 -2.86 14.61
C ILE A 334 6.05 -3.34 15.64
N SER A 335 6.67 -4.48 15.34
CA SER A 335 7.76 -5.08 16.09
C SER A 335 8.88 -5.52 15.15
N ARG A 336 10.11 -5.51 15.65
CA ARG A 336 11.28 -5.93 14.86
C ARG A 336 12.10 -6.97 15.59
N LEU A 337 12.34 -8.08 14.92
CA LEU A 337 13.25 -9.12 15.37
C LEU A 337 14.58 -9.00 14.61
N ASN A 338 15.66 -9.39 15.27
CA ASN A 338 16.92 -9.68 14.61
C ASN A 338 16.77 -10.92 13.73
N GLU A 339 17.74 -11.16 12.85
CA GLU A 339 17.72 -12.35 11.99
C GLU A 339 17.63 -13.64 12.80
N ASN A 340 18.27 -13.71 13.97
CA ASN A 340 18.20 -14.89 14.84
C ASN A 340 16.85 -15.06 15.57
N GLY A 341 15.92 -14.10 15.43
CA GLY A 341 14.59 -14.14 16.03
C GLY A 341 14.45 -13.48 17.39
N ASP A 342 15.53 -13.03 18.00
CA ASP A 342 15.48 -12.25 19.24
C ASP A 342 14.97 -10.83 18.95
N PHE A 343 14.36 -10.17 19.93
CA PHE A 343 13.89 -8.79 19.76
C PHE A 343 15.04 -7.82 19.45
N ASP A 344 14.84 -6.92 18.49
CA ASP A 344 15.76 -5.83 18.23
C ASP A 344 15.45 -4.63 19.12
N THR A 345 16.09 -4.58 20.28
CA THR A 345 15.89 -3.52 21.29
C THR A 345 16.30 -2.13 20.82
N SER A 346 16.92 -1.98 19.64
CA SER A 346 17.28 -0.69 19.04
C SER A 346 16.16 -0.08 18.18
N PHE A 347 15.01 -0.74 18.05
CA PHE A 347 13.90 -0.33 17.18
C PHE A 347 12.79 0.37 17.96
N GLY A 348 12.30 1.50 17.43
CA GLY A 348 11.34 2.38 18.11
C GLY A 348 11.99 3.42 19.03
N GLN A 349 11.20 4.36 19.56
CA GLN A 349 11.67 5.38 20.53
C GLN A 349 11.44 4.96 21.98
N ASP A 350 10.39 4.18 22.22
CA ASP A 350 9.98 3.74 23.55
C ASP A 350 9.88 2.22 23.53
N ALA A 351 11.01 1.54 23.77
CA ALA A 351 10.99 0.11 24.03
C ALA A 351 10.18 -0.13 25.31
N TYR A 352 8.85 -0.27 25.18
CA TYR A 352 7.94 -0.54 26.29
C TYR A 352 8.46 -1.81 26.98
N ALA A 353 9.10 -1.63 28.15
CA ALA A 353 9.72 -2.69 28.93
C ALA A 353 10.73 -3.59 28.15
N GLY A 354 11.58 -3.02 27.28
CA GLY A 354 12.62 -3.80 26.57
C GLY A 354 12.13 -4.58 25.35
N LEU A 355 10.94 -4.25 24.84
CA LEU A 355 10.38 -4.80 23.61
C LEU A 355 10.61 -3.86 22.42
N SER A 356 10.86 -4.41 21.23
CA SER A 356 10.86 -3.65 19.98
C SER A 356 9.42 -3.39 19.55
N PHE A 357 8.77 -2.32 20.03
CA PHE A 357 7.35 -2.11 19.73
C PHE A 357 7.02 -0.63 19.55
N GLN A 358 6.27 -0.29 18.51
CA GLN A 358 5.89 1.08 18.21
C GLN A 358 4.45 1.19 17.68
N TRP A 359 3.73 2.19 18.16
CA TRP A 359 2.45 2.63 17.63
C TRP A 359 2.65 3.64 16.51
N ILE A 360 1.91 3.49 15.41
CA ILE A 360 1.90 4.48 14.32
C ILE A 360 0.51 5.09 14.17
N GLY A 361 0.43 6.42 14.35
CA GLY A 361 -0.79 7.22 14.29
C GLY A 361 -1.49 7.39 15.64
N SER A 362 -2.50 8.28 15.68
CA SER A 362 -3.44 8.42 16.80
C SER A 362 -4.68 7.55 16.58
N ALA A 363 -5.37 7.16 17.65
CA ALA A 363 -6.54 6.26 17.69
C ALA A 363 -7.53 6.38 16.51
N LEU A 364 -7.47 5.45 15.57
CA LEU A 364 -8.20 5.51 14.30
C LEU A 364 -8.91 4.19 13.93
N PHE A 365 -9.28 3.33 14.88
CA PHE A 365 -9.97 2.06 14.58
C PHE A 365 -9.37 1.35 13.35
N ALA A 366 -8.05 1.18 13.38
CA ALA A 366 -7.33 0.63 12.23
C ALA A 366 -7.71 -0.85 12.07
N ASN A 367 -7.97 -1.29 10.83
CA ASN A 367 -7.90 -2.70 10.45
C ASN A 367 -6.69 -2.87 9.55
N PHE A 368 -5.82 -3.80 9.93
CA PHE A 368 -4.56 -4.04 9.23
C PHE A 368 -4.76 -5.01 8.08
N THR A 369 -4.25 -4.66 6.90
CA THR A 369 -4.38 -5.49 5.71
C THR A 369 -3.05 -6.01 5.24
N ARG A 370 -2.04 -5.14 5.12
CA ARG A 370 -0.76 -5.49 4.49
C ARG A 370 0.39 -4.67 5.07
N LEU A 371 1.56 -5.31 5.07
CA LEU A 371 2.86 -4.73 5.35
C LEU A 371 3.68 -4.77 4.06
N TYR A 372 4.37 -3.68 3.76
CA TYR A 372 5.37 -3.59 2.70
C TYR A 372 6.63 -2.93 3.26
N VAL A 373 7.80 -3.45 2.87
CA VAL A 373 9.09 -2.82 3.15
C VAL A 373 9.68 -2.43 1.81
N ASP A 374 10.05 -1.17 1.65
CA ASP A 374 10.60 -0.67 0.39
C ASP A 374 12.12 -0.81 0.30
N GLU A 375 12.69 -0.41 -0.84
CA GLU A 375 14.13 -0.46 -1.10
C GLU A 375 14.97 0.43 -0.17
N GLN A 376 14.35 1.36 0.55
CA GLN A 376 15.00 2.21 1.56
C GLN A 376 14.78 1.68 2.98
N ASP A 377 14.27 0.45 3.13
CA ASP A 377 13.86 -0.17 4.40
C ASP A 377 12.75 0.58 5.16
N ARG A 378 12.04 1.51 4.49
CA ARG A 378 10.86 2.16 5.06
C ARG A 378 9.72 1.15 5.10
N ILE A 379 8.91 1.26 6.13
CA ILE A 379 7.83 0.33 6.47
C ILE A 379 6.51 1.01 6.11
N LEU A 380 5.76 0.44 5.18
CA LEU A 380 4.43 0.90 4.82
C LEU A 380 3.38 -0.10 5.34
N LEU A 381 2.40 0.41 6.06
CA LEU A 381 1.29 -0.35 6.62
C LEU A 381 0.01 0.14 5.96
N GLY A 382 -0.76 -0.78 5.41
CA GLY A 382 -2.05 -0.51 4.80
C GLY A 382 -3.19 -1.00 5.66
N GLY A 383 -4.32 -0.29 5.57
CA GLY A 383 -5.51 -0.68 6.28
C GLY A 383 -6.75 0.12 5.96
N TYR A 384 -7.76 -0.11 6.77
CA TYR A 384 -8.93 0.75 6.90
C TYR A 384 -8.81 1.55 8.20
N CYS A 385 -9.15 2.83 8.17
CA CYS A 385 -9.23 3.69 9.35
C CYS A 385 -10.54 4.48 9.29
N GLN A 386 -11.35 4.46 10.36
CA GLN A 386 -12.62 5.19 10.59
C GLN A 386 -13.52 5.49 9.37
N VAL A 387 -13.05 6.36 8.46
CA VAL A 387 -13.76 6.95 7.32
C VAL A 387 -13.29 6.47 5.94
N GLY A 388 -12.31 5.56 5.84
CA GLY A 388 -11.81 5.06 4.57
C GLY A 388 -10.52 4.26 4.66
N PHE A 389 -9.82 4.13 3.53
CA PHE A 389 -8.50 3.50 3.52
C PHE A 389 -7.47 4.39 4.22
N CYS A 390 -6.46 3.76 4.83
CA CYS A 390 -5.35 4.49 5.40
C CYS A 390 -4.02 3.80 5.15
N LEU A 391 -2.99 4.63 5.09
CA LEU A 391 -1.60 4.21 5.04
C LEU A 391 -0.86 4.83 6.20
N ALA A 392 -0.01 4.05 6.84
CA ALA A 392 0.95 4.52 7.82
C ALA A 392 2.36 4.21 7.31
N ARG A 393 3.28 5.17 7.43
CA ARG A 393 4.69 4.96 7.07
C ARG A 393 5.59 5.16 8.28
N ALA A 394 6.50 4.22 8.48
CA ALA A 394 7.57 4.30 9.46
C ALA A 394 8.94 4.23 8.77
N LEU A 395 9.91 4.91 9.36
CA LEU A 395 11.32 4.87 8.96
C LEU A 395 11.94 3.51 9.31
N PRO A 396 13.14 3.18 8.78
CA PRO A 396 13.80 1.92 9.08
C PRO A 396 14.07 1.68 10.57
N ASN A 397 14.12 2.74 11.39
CA ASN A 397 14.27 2.65 12.84
C ASN A 397 12.95 2.48 13.60
N GLY A 398 11.82 2.37 12.89
CA GLY A 398 10.49 2.17 13.47
C GLY A 398 9.77 3.46 13.84
N ARG A 399 10.43 4.63 13.81
CA ARG A 399 9.77 5.90 14.09
C ARG A 399 8.77 6.22 12.97
N ALA A 400 7.60 6.75 13.32
CA ALA A 400 6.67 7.29 12.33
C ALA A 400 7.40 8.29 11.43
N ASP A 401 7.20 8.17 10.12
CA ASP A 401 7.77 9.11 9.16
C ASP A 401 6.96 10.41 9.22
N ALA A 402 7.40 11.35 10.05
CA ALA A 402 6.74 12.64 10.25
C ALA A 402 6.59 13.45 8.94
N LEU A 403 7.41 13.14 7.92
CA LEU A 403 7.34 13.79 6.61
C LEU A 403 6.35 13.10 5.68
N PHE A 404 5.78 11.95 6.03
CA PHE A 404 4.75 11.29 5.24
C PHE A 404 3.35 11.78 5.61
N ALA A 405 2.62 12.33 4.64
CA ALA A 405 1.26 12.82 4.81
C ALA A 405 1.06 13.65 6.11
N ARG A 406 0.04 13.35 6.93
CA ARG A 406 -0.17 14.02 8.21
C ARG A 406 0.56 13.23 9.31
N GLN A 407 1.81 13.60 9.57
CA GLN A 407 2.63 13.02 10.66
C GLN A 407 2.77 11.49 10.61
N GLY A 408 2.96 10.92 9.42
CA GLY A 408 3.16 9.49 9.22
C GLY A 408 1.91 8.70 8.84
N VAL A 409 0.74 9.35 8.74
CA VAL A 409 -0.52 8.72 8.34
C VAL A 409 -1.20 9.48 7.20
N ALA A 410 -1.55 8.74 6.15
CA ALA A 410 -2.40 9.21 5.06
C ALA A 410 -3.80 8.58 5.19
N LEU A 411 -4.84 9.40 5.09
CA LEU A 411 -6.23 8.96 5.06
C LEU A 411 -6.79 9.21 3.66
N TYR A 412 -7.37 8.17 3.07
CA TYR A 412 -7.99 8.22 1.77
C TYR A 412 -9.47 7.88 1.90
N LYS A 413 -10.29 8.92 1.83
CA LYS A 413 -11.74 8.82 1.74
C LYS A 413 -12.14 9.09 0.29
N PRO A 414 -12.62 8.10 -0.47
CA PRO A 414 -13.09 8.36 -1.82
C PRO A 414 -14.41 9.13 -1.75
N ASP A 415 -14.47 10.28 -2.40
CA ASP A 415 -15.67 11.14 -2.45
C ASP A 415 -16.62 10.70 -3.59
N VAL A 416 -17.06 9.44 -3.51
CA VAL A 416 -17.75 8.75 -4.62
C VAL A 416 -19.22 8.42 -4.30
N GLY A 417 -19.76 8.89 -3.17
CA GLY A 417 -21.12 8.52 -2.73
C GLY A 417 -21.27 7.02 -2.42
N PHE A 418 -20.15 6.32 -2.18
CA PHE A 418 -20.09 4.96 -1.63
C PHE A 418 -19.35 5.03 -0.29
N GLU A 419 -19.83 4.29 0.69
CA GLU A 419 -19.12 4.07 1.94
C GLU A 419 -18.14 2.90 1.77
N ILE A 420 -16.91 3.09 2.24
CA ILE A 420 -16.00 1.97 2.44
C ILE A 420 -16.34 1.40 3.81
N TRP A 421 -16.72 0.12 3.87
CA TRP A 421 -17.06 -0.53 5.13
C TRP A 421 -15.78 -0.96 5.86
N GLN A 422 -15.83 -1.03 7.19
CA GLN A 422 -14.63 -1.23 8.02
C GLN A 422 -13.84 -2.52 7.69
N GLN A 423 -14.49 -3.54 7.12
CA GLN A 423 -13.88 -4.82 6.76
C GLN A 423 -13.39 -4.90 5.31
N SER A 424 -13.44 -3.79 4.59
CA SER A 424 -13.34 -3.81 3.15
C SER A 424 -11.95 -3.70 2.59
N ALA A 425 -10.97 -3.17 3.34
CA ALA A 425 -9.61 -3.12 2.85
C ALA A 425 -9.04 -4.54 2.88
N GLU A 426 -8.58 -5.04 1.73
CA GLU A 426 -8.14 -6.44 1.64
C GLU A 426 -6.77 -6.56 0.96
N ALA A 427 -6.43 -5.63 0.06
CA ALA A 427 -5.17 -5.65 -0.65
C ALA A 427 -4.46 -4.29 -0.67
N LEU A 428 -3.13 -4.36 -0.70
CA LEU A 428 -2.20 -3.26 -0.96
C LEU A 428 -1.15 -3.78 -1.93
N HIS A 429 -0.92 -3.05 -3.02
CA HIS A 429 0.08 -3.38 -4.02
C HIS A 429 0.88 -2.14 -4.37
N VAL A 430 2.18 -2.17 -4.10
CA VAL A 430 3.10 -1.12 -4.53
C VAL A 430 3.49 -1.42 -5.97
N VAL A 431 3.18 -0.50 -6.88
CA VAL A 431 3.46 -0.63 -8.32
C VAL A 431 4.89 -0.16 -8.60
N ASP A 432 5.26 0.97 -7.99
CA ASP A 432 6.59 1.56 -8.05
C ASP A 432 6.80 2.51 -6.86
N ARG A 433 7.95 3.19 -6.83
CA ARG A 433 8.31 4.13 -5.74
C ARG A 433 7.27 5.22 -5.49
N ASN A 434 6.47 5.57 -6.48
CA ASN A 434 5.52 6.66 -6.38
C ASN A 434 4.07 6.19 -6.35
N ARG A 435 3.73 4.98 -6.81
CA ARG A 435 2.34 4.54 -6.99
C ARG A 435 2.04 3.26 -6.23
N LEU A 436 0.86 3.23 -5.61
CA LEU A 436 0.28 2.03 -5.04
C LEU A 436 -1.20 1.90 -5.39
N TYR A 437 -1.69 0.67 -5.34
CA TYR A 437 -3.10 0.34 -5.37
C TYR A 437 -3.55 -0.17 -4.01
N LEU A 438 -4.73 0.25 -3.57
CA LEU A 438 -5.49 -0.39 -2.51
C LEU A 438 -6.73 -1.00 -3.13
N ALA A 439 -7.10 -2.20 -2.71
CA ALA A 439 -8.32 -2.84 -3.19
C ALA A 439 -9.12 -3.46 -2.05
N GLY A 440 -10.42 -3.59 -2.31
CA GLY A 440 -11.37 -3.95 -1.29
C GLY A 440 -12.83 -3.97 -1.73
N SER A 441 -13.75 -3.89 -0.76
CA SER A 441 -15.20 -3.78 -0.97
C SER A 441 -15.75 -2.36 -0.71
N CYS A 442 -16.29 -1.69 -1.73
CA CYS A 442 -17.01 -0.43 -1.62
C CYS A 442 -18.52 -0.64 -1.78
N GLY A 443 -19.37 0.15 -1.12
CA GLY A 443 -20.82 -0.04 -1.25
C GLY A 443 -21.66 1.14 -0.77
N ARG A 444 -22.91 1.24 -1.24
CA ARG A 444 -23.86 2.27 -0.75
C ARG A 444 -24.66 1.82 0.46
N SER A 445 -24.66 0.51 0.71
CA SER A 445 -25.37 -0.14 1.81
C SER A 445 -24.73 -1.51 2.07
N ALA A 446 -25.12 -2.16 3.17
CA ALA A 446 -24.63 -3.51 3.50
C ALA A 446 -24.97 -4.57 2.42
N ILE A 447 -25.97 -4.31 1.58
CA ILE A 447 -26.45 -5.22 0.51
C ILE A 447 -25.94 -4.86 -0.89
N ASP A 448 -25.44 -3.63 -1.10
CA ASP A 448 -24.79 -3.22 -2.37
C ASP A 448 -23.27 -3.20 -2.18
N ARG A 449 -22.66 -4.39 -2.10
CA ARG A 449 -21.20 -4.56 -1.99
C ARG A 449 -20.58 -4.79 -3.36
N ARG A 450 -19.53 -4.03 -3.66
CA ARG A 450 -18.81 -4.05 -4.95
C ARG A 450 -17.33 -4.02 -4.68
N ALA A 451 -16.55 -4.75 -5.47
CA ALA A 451 -15.12 -4.57 -5.46
C ALA A 451 -14.75 -3.15 -5.91
N CYS A 452 -13.70 -2.61 -5.31
CA CYS A 452 -13.13 -1.33 -5.73
C CYS A 452 -11.60 -1.36 -5.63
N VAL A 453 -10.97 -0.57 -6.50
CA VAL A 453 -9.52 -0.38 -6.55
C VAL A 453 -9.26 1.11 -6.56
N THR A 454 -8.36 1.57 -5.71
CA THR A 454 -7.95 2.97 -5.62
C THR A 454 -6.47 3.11 -5.88
N ARG A 455 -6.08 4.08 -6.71
CA ARG A 455 -4.70 4.46 -6.99
C ARG A 455 -4.28 5.61 -6.10
N HIS A 456 -3.17 5.45 -5.40
CA HIS A 456 -2.60 6.46 -4.52
C HIS A 456 -1.12 6.65 -4.81
N PHE A 457 -0.61 7.81 -4.39
CA PHE A 457 0.83 8.04 -4.39
C PHE A 457 1.45 7.65 -3.05
N VAL A 458 2.60 6.94 -3.10
CA VAL A 458 3.38 6.52 -1.93
C VAL A 458 4.08 7.71 -1.28
N ASP A 459 4.47 8.70 -2.08
CA ASP A 459 4.97 9.99 -1.63
C ASP A 459 3.98 11.05 -2.13
N THR A 460 3.67 12.07 -1.32
CA THR A 460 2.78 13.16 -1.76
C THR A 460 3.35 13.76 -3.05
N PRO A 461 2.57 13.92 -4.13
CA PRO A 461 3.07 14.48 -5.37
C PRO A 461 3.81 15.79 -5.06
N PRO A 462 5.03 16.01 -5.58
CA PRO A 462 5.84 17.19 -5.25
C PRO A 462 5.23 18.56 -5.60
N GLY A 463 3.98 18.62 -6.07
CA GLY A 463 3.22 19.84 -6.31
C GLY A 463 2.13 20.13 -5.27
N GLU A 464 1.69 19.16 -4.46
CA GLU A 464 0.66 19.39 -3.42
C GLU A 464 1.23 19.97 -2.13
N ARG A 465 2.56 20.02 -1.98
CA ARG A 465 3.24 20.57 -0.79
C ARG A 465 3.77 21.98 -0.99
N CYS A 466 3.66 22.54 -2.19
CA CYS A 466 4.23 23.84 -2.49
C CYS A 466 3.36 24.95 -1.90
N SER A 467 3.71 25.38 -0.69
CA SER A 467 3.19 26.65 -0.17
C SER A 467 3.87 27.79 -0.92
N LEU A 468 3.09 28.78 -1.35
CA LEU A 468 3.63 30.04 -1.86
C LEU A 468 4.13 30.95 -0.74
N ASP A 469 4.03 30.55 0.53
CA ASP A 469 4.75 31.19 1.66
C ASP A 469 6.19 30.63 1.69
N LEU A 470 7.08 31.28 0.95
CA LEU A 470 8.48 30.87 0.70
C LEU A 470 9.45 31.34 1.76
N ASP A 471 9.12 32.38 2.53
CA ASP A 471 9.92 32.81 3.68
C ASP A 471 9.37 32.28 5.03
N GLY A 472 8.19 31.66 5.02
CA GLY A 472 7.63 30.91 6.15
C GLY A 472 7.05 31.77 7.25
N ASP A 473 6.63 32.99 6.95
CA ASP A 473 6.07 33.91 7.94
C ASP A 473 4.56 33.75 8.18
N GLY A 474 3.91 32.85 7.43
CA GLY A 474 2.49 32.55 7.51
C GLY A 474 1.61 33.44 6.63
N GLU A 475 2.19 34.39 5.89
CA GLU A 475 1.52 35.21 4.89
C GLU A 475 2.06 34.89 3.48
N ILE A 476 1.31 35.26 2.44
CA ILE A 476 1.78 35.15 1.05
C ILE A 476 1.80 36.58 0.50
N ASN A 477 3.00 37.14 0.34
CA ASN A 477 3.17 38.54 -0.04
C ASN A 477 3.94 38.69 -1.36
N ALA A 478 3.54 39.69 -2.15
CA ALA A 478 4.20 40.01 -3.41
C ALA A 478 5.65 40.50 -3.23
N ALA A 479 5.94 41.22 -2.14
CA ALA A 479 7.25 41.80 -1.87
C ALA A 479 8.27 40.80 -1.32
N THR A 480 7.81 39.68 -0.79
CA THR A 480 8.67 38.61 -0.24
C THR A 480 8.53 37.37 -1.10
N ASP A 481 7.44 36.62 -0.98
CA ASP A 481 7.33 35.30 -1.59
C ASP A 481 7.23 35.31 -3.11
N ALA A 482 6.43 36.20 -3.69
CA ALA A 482 6.35 36.29 -5.15
C ALA A 482 7.69 36.77 -5.73
N LEU A 483 8.41 37.64 -5.01
CA LEU A 483 9.73 38.10 -5.40
C LEU A 483 10.77 36.98 -5.33
N LEU A 484 10.76 36.18 -4.26
CA LEU A 484 11.58 34.98 -4.10
C LEU A 484 11.31 33.98 -5.23
N TRP A 485 10.03 33.71 -5.51
CA TRP A 485 9.61 32.83 -6.60
C TRP A 485 10.12 33.31 -7.96
N ALA A 486 9.94 34.60 -8.26
CA ALA A 486 10.40 35.21 -9.50
C ALA A 486 11.92 35.13 -9.64
N ARG A 487 12.66 35.43 -8.56
CA ARG A 487 14.13 35.36 -8.54
C ARG A 487 14.62 33.94 -8.84
N VAL A 488 14.02 32.92 -8.24
CA VAL A 488 14.38 31.52 -8.52
C VAL A 488 14.16 31.18 -9.99
N HIS A 489 13.03 31.58 -10.58
CA HIS A 489 12.71 31.31 -11.98
C HIS A 489 13.55 32.12 -12.98
N LEU A 490 14.09 33.25 -12.55
CA LEU A 490 15.08 34.03 -13.31
C LEU A 490 16.51 33.50 -13.14
N GLY A 491 16.70 32.39 -12.42
CA GLY A 491 18.02 31.79 -12.19
C GLY A 491 18.87 32.50 -11.13
N ILE A 492 18.30 33.44 -10.37
CA ILE A 492 19.00 34.13 -9.29
C ILE A 492 19.18 33.17 -8.11
N ARG A 493 20.39 33.13 -7.55
CA ARG A 493 20.82 32.21 -6.48
C ARG A 493 21.75 32.94 -5.51
N GLY A 494 22.13 32.28 -4.40
CA GLY A 494 23.02 32.85 -3.38
C GLY A 494 22.40 34.05 -2.66
N ALA A 495 23.21 34.92 -2.05
CA ALA A 495 22.72 36.05 -1.24
C ALA A 495 21.74 36.98 -2.01
N ALA A 496 21.89 37.09 -3.34
CA ALA A 496 20.99 37.87 -4.19
C ALA A 496 19.55 37.30 -4.24
N LEU A 497 19.36 36.01 -3.92
CA LEU A 497 18.04 35.40 -3.82
C LEU A 497 17.22 36.04 -2.68
N THR A 498 17.80 36.15 -1.49
CA THR A 498 17.09 36.59 -0.27
C THR A 498 17.23 38.08 0.04
N GLN A 499 18.16 38.79 -0.61
CA GLN A 499 18.42 40.20 -0.33
C GLN A 499 17.15 41.07 -0.52
N ASN A 500 16.65 41.64 0.58
CA ASN A 500 15.42 42.45 0.63
C ASN A 500 14.17 41.73 0.10
N ALA A 501 14.11 40.39 0.24
CA ALA A 501 12.99 39.58 -0.25
C ALA A 501 12.45 38.61 0.80
N VAL A 502 12.78 38.80 2.08
CA VAL A 502 12.27 38.02 3.20
C VAL A 502 11.60 38.95 4.22
N GLY A 503 10.47 38.53 4.76
CA GLY A 503 9.63 39.27 5.69
C GLY A 503 10.24 39.40 7.08
N ALA A 504 9.70 40.33 7.88
CA ALA A 504 10.18 40.57 9.24
C ALA A 504 9.92 39.39 10.19
N ARG A 505 8.99 38.49 9.84
CA ARG A 505 8.63 37.28 10.60
C ARG A 505 9.08 35.99 9.92
N ALA A 506 9.89 36.10 8.87
CA ALA A 506 10.38 34.97 8.07
C ALA A 506 11.09 33.93 8.94
N GLN A 507 10.67 32.67 8.79
CA GLN A 507 11.34 31.50 9.38
C GLN A 507 12.43 30.95 8.46
N ARG A 508 12.37 31.27 7.16
CA ARG A 508 13.32 30.87 6.11
C ARG A 508 13.98 32.12 5.52
N THR A 509 15.13 32.49 6.08
CA THR A 509 15.83 33.74 5.74
C THR A 509 17.05 33.55 4.83
N THR A 510 17.51 32.31 4.63
CA THR A 510 18.72 32.01 3.85
C THR A 510 18.40 31.44 2.47
N PRO A 511 19.26 31.69 1.45
CA PRO A 511 19.07 31.14 0.11
C PRO A 511 18.95 29.61 0.10
N ASP A 512 19.74 28.93 0.92
CA ASP A 512 19.73 27.47 1.03
C ASP A 512 18.44 26.97 1.67
N ALA A 513 17.91 27.65 2.70
CA ALA A 513 16.63 27.27 3.30
C ALA A 513 15.47 27.41 2.30
N ILE A 514 15.47 28.44 1.48
CA ILE A 514 14.46 28.66 0.44
C ILE A 514 14.60 27.65 -0.70
N MET A 515 15.80 27.44 -1.23
CA MET A 515 16.03 26.45 -2.28
C MET A 515 15.78 25.03 -1.79
N ASN A 516 16.07 24.73 -0.51
CA ASN A 516 15.72 23.44 0.09
C ASN A 516 14.20 23.28 0.20
N HIS A 517 13.47 24.30 0.68
CA HIS A 517 12.00 24.27 0.70
C HIS A 517 11.42 24.04 -0.70
N LEU A 518 11.87 24.82 -1.69
CA LEU A 518 11.44 24.69 -3.07
C LEU A 518 11.80 23.34 -3.71
N GLY A 519 12.98 22.79 -3.41
CA GLY A 519 13.39 21.48 -3.89
C GLY A 519 12.61 20.33 -3.25
N THR A 520 12.30 20.44 -1.96
CA THR A 520 11.62 19.39 -1.18
C THR A 520 10.10 19.44 -1.26
N HIS A 521 9.52 20.62 -1.48
CA HIS A 521 8.07 20.84 -1.43
C HIS A 521 7.46 21.30 -2.77
N CYS A 522 8.27 21.85 -3.69
CA CYS A 522 7.82 22.40 -4.98
C CYS A 522 8.50 21.78 -6.21
N SER A 523 9.46 20.86 -6.03
CA SER A 523 10.26 20.25 -7.12
C SER A 523 11.01 21.23 -8.04
N ILE A 524 11.39 22.40 -7.52
CA ILE A 524 12.20 23.37 -8.26
C ILE A 524 13.68 23.17 -7.93
N ARG A 525 14.53 23.07 -8.96
CA ARG A 525 16.00 22.93 -8.85
C ARG A 525 16.70 24.19 -9.34
#